data_AF-A0A7X2MGK7-F1
#
_entry.id   AF-A0A7X2MGK7-F1
#
_cell.length_a   1.000
_cell.length_b   1.000
_cell.length_c   1.000
_cell.angle_alpha   90.00
_cell.angle_beta   90.00
_cell.angle_gamma   90.00
#
_symmetry.space_group_name_H-M   'P 1'
#
loop_
_entity.id
_entity.type
_entity.pdbx_description
1 polymer ?
#
loop_
_entity_poly.entity_id
_entity_poly.type
_entity_poly.pdbx_seq_one_letter_code
_entity_poly.pdbx_strand_id
1 'polypeptide(L)' 'YETFNMGIGMVLAVSEDKLESVKKLLGDKNEDFYIIGNLRKRKGNEEKIIVH' A
#
# COMPACT_ATOMS: atom_id res chain seq x y z
N TYR A 1 5.42 -3.52 15.95
CA TYR A 1 4.65 -3.94 14.77
C TYR A 1 5.30 -5.14 14.05
N GLU A 2 6.05 -6.01 14.74
CA GLU A 2 6.98 -6.93 14.04
C GLU A 2 6.62 -8.41 14.17
N THR A 3 5.51 -8.76 14.83
CA THR A 3 5.17 -10.16 15.12
C THR A 3 3.92 -10.67 14.39
N PHE A 4 2.97 -9.79 14.06
CA PHE A 4 1.75 -10.13 13.33
C PHE A 4 1.54 -9.15 12.18
N ASN A 5 0.82 -9.55 11.14
CA ASN A 5 0.52 -8.73 9.96
C ASN A 5 -0.33 -7.47 10.26
N MET A 6 -0.85 -7.32 11.49
CA MET A 6 -1.63 -6.17 11.98
C MET A 6 -2.82 -5.81 11.06
N GLY A 7 -3.40 -6.80 10.38
CA GLY A 7 -4.52 -6.61 9.44
C GLY A 7 -4.11 -6.28 7.99
N ILE A 8 -2.81 -6.15 7.68
CA ILE A 8 -2.31 -5.91 6.32
C ILE A 8 -1.63 -7.19 5.82
N GLY A 9 -2.38 -8.02 5.09
CA GLY A 9 -1.85 -9.26 4.51
C GLY A 9 -0.98 -9.05 3.26
N MET A 10 -1.24 -7.98 2.49
CA MET A 10 -0.58 -7.69 1.23
C MET A 10 -0.43 -6.18 1.02
N VAL A 11 0.71 -5.75 0.47
CA VAL A 11 0.96 -4.38 0.05
C VAL A 11 1.34 -4.38 -1.43
N LEU A 12 0.66 -3.55 -2.22
CA LEU A 12 0.90 -3.40 -3.65
C LEU A 12 1.34 -1.96 -3.95
N ALA A 13 2.46 -1.80 -4.64
CA ALA A 13 2.87 -0.53 -5.23
C ALA A 13 2.31 -0.45 -6.64
N VAL A 14 1.44 0.54 -6.89
CA VAL A 14 0.80 0.74 -8.20
C VAL A 14 1.10 2.15 -8.71
N SER A 15 1.25 2.27 -10.02
CA SER A 15 1.31 3.57 -10.67
C SER A 15 -0.05 4.27 -10.59
N GLU A 16 -0.06 5.61 -10.49
CA GLU A 16 -1.28 6.40 -10.29
C GLU A 16 -2.30 6.22 -11.42
N ASP A 17 -1.84 6.03 -12.66
CA ASP A 17 -2.67 5.76 -13.83
C ASP A 17 -3.43 4.43 -13.76
N LYS A 18 -2.97 3.49 -12.94
CA LYS A 18 -3.58 2.16 -12.77
C LYS A 18 -4.42 2.04 -11.50
N LEU A 19 -4.44 3.07 -10.66
CA LEU A 19 -5.08 3.02 -9.34
C LEU A 19 -6.57 2.64 -9.44
N GLU A 20 -7.31 3.29 -10.33
CA GLU A 20 -8.76 3.05 -10.49
C GLU A 20 -9.06 1.64 -11.01
N SER A 21 -8.28 1.13 -11.96
CA SER A 21 -8.39 -0.24 -12.46
C SER A 21 -8.14 -1.27 -11.35
N VAL A 22 -7.17 -1.02 -10.47
CA VAL A 22 -6.83 -1.91 -9.36
C VAL A 22 -7.92 -1.88 -8.27
N LYS A 23 -8.43 -0.70 -7.92
CA LYS A 23 -9.57 -0.56 -6.98
C LYS A 23 -10.78 -1.36 -7.47
N LYS A 24 -11.12 -1.22 -8.75
CA LYS A 24 -12.22 -1.96 -9.35
C LYS A 24 -11.99 -3.47 -9.28
N LEU A 25 -10.79 -3.93 -9.66
CA LEU A 25 -10.46 -5.36 -9.60
C LEU A 25 -10.58 -5.96 -8.19
N LEU A 26 -10.13 -5.23 -7.16
CA LEU A 26 -10.23 -5.68 -5.77
C LEU A 26 -11.68 -5.65 -5.27
N GLY A 27 -12.43 -4.60 -5.62
CA GLY A 27 -13.86 -4.50 -5.33
C GLY A 27 -14.69 -5.60 -6.01
N ASP A 28 -14.41 -5.92 -7.27
CA ASP A 28 -15.06 -7.00 -8.03
C ASP A 28 -14.79 -8.38 -7.39
N LYS A 29 -13.67 -8.53 -6.68
CA LYS A 29 -13.31 -9.73 -5.92
C LYS A 29 -13.80 -9.73 -4.48
N ASN A 30 -14.48 -8.66 -4.05
CA ASN A 30 -14.98 -8.47 -2.69
C ASN A 30 -13.85 -8.52 -1.64
N GLU A 31 -12.65 -8.05 -2.00
CA GLU A 31 -11.50 -7.92 -1.10
C GLU A 31 -11.47 -6.54 -0.45
N ASP A 32 -11.23 -6.49 0.86
CA ASP A 32 -11.00 -5.24 1.59
C ASP A 32 -9.64 -4.65 1.22
N PHE A 33 -9.59 -3.36 0.87
CA PHE A 33 -8.36 -2.67 0.54
C PHE A 33 -8.33 -1.24 1.08
N TYR A 34 -7.12 -0.75 1.34
CA TYR A 34 -6.86 0.59 1.83
C TYR A 34 -5.67 1.21 1.09
N ILE A 35 -5.76 2.51 0.78
CA ILE A 35 -4.60 3.27 0.29
C ILE A 35 -3.79 3.69 1.52
N ILE A 36 -2.66 3.02 1.74
CA ILE A 36 -1.84 3.19 2.95
C ILE A 36 -0.68 4.18 2.79
N GLY A 37 -0.45 4.72 1.60
CA GLY A 37 0.60 5.71 1.37
C GLY A 37 0.96 5.93 -0.09
N ASN A 38 2.05 6.65 -0.31
CA ASN A 38 2.59 6.95 -1.64
C ASN A 38 4.13 6.77 -1.63
N LEU A 39 4.70 6.29 -2.73
CA LEU A 39 6.15 6.21 -2.86
C LEU A 39 6.75 7.61 -3.01
N ARG A 40 7.88 7.87 -2.36
CA ARG A 40 8.68 9.11 -2.53
C ARG A 40 10.16 8.75 -2.64
N LYS A 41 10.93 9.64 -3.26
CA LYS A 41 12.40 9.56 -3.18
C LYS A 41 12.81 9.74 -1.73
N ARG A 42 13.59 8.78 -1.22
CA ARG A 42 14.18 8.80 0.13
C ARG A 42 15.04 10.05 0.29
N LYS A 43 14.88 10.79 1.39
CA LYS A 43 15.76 11.92 1.71
C LYS A 43 16.84 11.46 2.70
N GLY A 44 18.10 11.62 2.33
CA GLY A 44 19.24 11.33 3.21
C GLY A 44 19.22 9.90 3.77
N ASN A 45 19.21 9.79 5.11
CA ASN A 45 19.32 8.52 5.84
C ASN A 45 17.99 8.05 6.48
N GLU A 46 16.84 8.59 6.05
CA GLU A 46 15.50 8.21 6.56
C GLU A 46 15.26 6.70 6.50
N GLU A 47 14.43 6.13 7.37
CA GLU A 47 14.02 4.72 7.27
C GLU A 47 13.39 4.40 5.90
N LYS A 48 13.53 3.15 5.43
CA LYS A 48 12.98 2.75 4.11
C LYS A 48 11.45 2.75 4.08
N ILE A 49 10.80 2.62 5.22
CA ILE A 49 9.36 2.60 5.40
C ILE A 49 9.04 3.47 6.63
N ILE A 50 8.15 4.44 6.47
CA ILE A 50 7.67 5.30 7.57
C ILE A 50 6.19 5.03 7.72
N VAL A 51 5.78 4.51 8.88
CA VAL A 51 4.38 4.31 9.27
C VAL A 51 4.05 5.41 10.30
N HIS A 52 3.08 6.27 9.99
CA HIS A 52 2.61 7.34 10.87
C HIS A 52 1.42 6.88 11.73
#